data_AF-A0A7X7US19-F1
#
_entry.id   AF-A0A7X7US19-F1
#
_cell.length_a   1.000
_cell.length_b   1.000
_cell.length_c   1.000
_cell.angle_alpha   90.00
_cell.angle_beta   90.00
_cell.angle_gamma   90.00
#
_symmetry.space_group_name_H-M   'P 1'
#
loop_
_entity.id
_entity.type
_entity.pdbx_description
1 polymer ?
#
loop_
_entity_poly.entity_id
_entity_poly.type
_entity_poly.pdbx_seq_one_letter_code
_entity_poly.pdbx_strand_id
1 'polypeptide(L)'
;MSVKSKINLKAIPGKGRENKDKEVILILGGELSVENSSQVRDFLLKNLKAFEKFTLRLSDVVAVDLSILQLLQRFIWDAESLKKATMVEFNLSPDIEAFLEKTGFRPLLSLSTNK
;
A
#
# COMPACT_ATOMS: atom_id res chain seq x y z
N MET A 1 -5.62 5.56 -29.25
CA MET A 1 -4.63 4.66 -28.64
C MET A 1 -4.75 4.79 -27.13
N SER A 2 -5.32 3.81 -26.42
CA SER A 2 -5.33 3.83 -24.96
C SER A 2 -3.91 3.57 -24.46
N VAL A 3 -3.28 4.59 -23.89
CA VAL A 3 -2.08 4.42 -23.08
C VAL A 3 -2.52 3.62 -21.86
N LYS A 4 -2.17 2.33 -21.79
CA LYS A 4 -2.43 1.54 -20.58
C LYS A 4 -1.65 2.20 -19.43
N SER A 5 -2.38 2.77 -18.49
CA SER A 5 -1.87 3.24 -17.19
C SER A 5 -1.07 2.09 -16.55
N LYS A 6 0.26 2.23 -16.54
CA LYS A 6 1.13 1.11 -16.13
C LYS A 6 1.31 1.14 -14.62
N ILE A 7 0.43 0.44 -13.92
CA ILE A 7 0.60 0.15 -12.51
C ILE A 7 1.80 -0.77 -12.25
N ASN A 8 2.48 -0.56 -11.13
CA ASN A 8 3.60 -1.39 -10.68
C ASN A 8 3.28 -1.95 -9.28
N LEU A 9 3.04 -3.25 -9.20
CA LEU A 9 2.74 -3.98 -7.96
C LEU A 9 3.79 -5.06 -7.75
N LYS A 10 4.51 -5.02 -6.61
CA LYS A 10 5.55 -6.00 -6.28
C LYS A 10 5.44 -6.41 -4.82
N ALA A 11 5.56 -7.70 -4.56
CA ALA A 11 5.73 -8.23 -3.22
C ALA A 11 7.16 -8.77 -3.09
N ILE A 12 7.89 -8.31 -2.08
CA ILE A 12 9.24 -8.80 -1.77
C ILE A 12 9.27 -9.32 -0.33
N PRO A 13 9.97 -10.43 -0.04
CA PRO A 13 10.12 -10.91 1.34
C PRO A 13 10.77 -9.86 2.25
N GLY A 14 10.33 -9.80 3.50
CA GLY A 14 10.94 -8.97 4.55
C GLY A 14 12.40 -9.35 4.84
N LYS A 15 13.19 -8.39 5.33
CA LYS A 15 14.64 -8.59 5.61
C LYS A 15 14.92 -9.12 7.03
N GLY A 16 13.92 -9.43 7.84
CA GLY A 16 14.09 -9.91 9.22
C GLY A 16 14.91 -11.19 9.32
N ARG A 17 15.80 -11.29 10.33
CA ARG A 17 16.69 -12.44 10.56
C ARG A 17 15.98 -13.68 11.15
N GLU A 18 14.80 -13.52 11.77
CA GLU A 18 14.14 -14.59 12.55
C GLU A 18 12.79 -15.09 12.02
N ASN A 19 12.14 -14.43 11.05
CA ASN A 19 10.81 -14.83 10.55
C ASN A 19 10.55 -14.38 9.09
N LYS A 20 11.48 -14.69 8.17
CA LYS A 20 11.38 -14.30 6.75
C LYS A 20 10.09 -14.77 6.07
N ASP A 21 9.52 -15.87 6.53
CA ASP A 21 8.35 -16.50 5.89
C ASP A 21 7.02 -15.82 6.23
N LYS A 22 7.03 -14.82 7.12
CA LYS A 22 5.80 -14.15 7.60
C LYS A 22 5.78 -12.64 7.38
N GLU A 23 6.82 -12.07 6.78
CA GLU A 23 6.94 -10.63 6.52
C GLU A 23 7.04 -10.35 5.02
N VAL A 24 6.31 -9.34 4.56
CA VAL A 24 6.34 -8.91 3.16
C VAL A 24 6.36 -7.39 3.05
N ILE A 25 7.13 -6.88 2.09
CA ILE A 25 7.07 -5.49 1.66
C ILE A 25 6.25 -5.47 0.36
N LEU A 26 5.11 -4.79 0.39
CA LEU A 26 4.23 -4.58 -0.75
C LEU A 26 4.53 -3.20 -1.33
N ILE A 27 5.10 -3.17 -2.53
CA ILE A 27 5.45 -1.96 -3.24
C ILE A 27 4.37 -1.66 -4.26
N LEU A 28 3.80 -0.45 -4.17
CA LEU A 28 2.81 0.08 -5.09
C LEU A 28 3.35 1.37 -5.72
N GLY A 29 3.29 1.45 -7.05
CA GLY A 29 3.81 2.58 -7.83
C GLY A 29 3.18 2.70 -9.21
N GLY A 30 3.59 3.70 -9.96
CA GLY A 30 3.00 4.06 -11.25
C GLY A 30 1.71 4.86 -11.08
N GLU A 31 0.77 4.68 -12.00
CA GLU A 31 -0.54 5.31 -11.93
C GLU A 31 -1.48 4.45 -11.09
N LEU A 32 -1.95 4.98 -9.96
CA LEU A 32 -2.83 4.30 -9.01
C LEU A 32 -4.24 4.88 -9.14
N SER A 33 -5.02 4.41 -10.10
CA SER A 33 -6.31 5.00 -10.46
C SER A 33 -7.49 4.03 -10.31
N VAL A 34 -8.70 4.54 -10.43
CA VAL A 34 -9.92 3.71 -10.43
C VAL A 34 -9.87 2.61 -11.49
N GLU A 35 -9.20 2.84 -12.63
CA GLU A 35 -9.09 1.89 -13.74
C GLU A 35 -8.35 0.60 -13.35
N ASN A 36 -7.39 0.69 -12.43
CA ASN A 36 -6.59 -0.44 -11.96
C ASN A 36 -6.88 -0.83 -10.51
N SER A 37 -7.91 -0.25 -9.90
CA SER A 37 -8.36 -0.53 -8.53
C SER A 37 -8.61 -2.02 -8.25
N SER A 38 -9.17 -2.76 -9.21
CA SER A 38 -9.38 -4.20 -9.05
C SER A 38 -8.06 -4.96 -8.94
N GLN A 39 -7.03 -4.58 -9.71
CA GLN A 39 -5.71 -5.20 -9.65
C GLN A 39 -5.03 -4.92 -8.30
N VAL A 40 -5.15 -3.68 -7.80
CA VAL A 40 -4.65 -3.28 -6.48
C VAL A 40 -5.35 -4.10 -5.39
N ARG A 41 -6.68 -4.15 -5.41
CA ARG A 41 -7.47 -4.92 -4.44
C ARG A 41 -7.05 -6.39 -4.41
N ASP A 42 -6.99 -7.03 -5.57
CA ASP A 42 -6.70 -8.46 -5.66
C ASP A 42 -5.26 -8.76 -5.20
N PHE A 43 -4.31 -7.87 -5.52
CA PHE A 43 -2.94 -7.92 -5.01
C PHE A 43 -2.89 -7.79 -3.48
N LEU A 44 -3.58 -6.81 -2.90
CA LEU A 44 -3.63 -6.60 -1.45
C LEU A 44 -4.25 -7.81 -0.73
N LEU A 45 -5.40 -8.30 -1.20
CA LEU A 45 -6.11 -9.44 -0.59
C LEU A 45 -5.30 -10.75 -0.67
N LYS A 46 -4.61 -10.99 -1.79
CA LYS A 46 -3.74 -12.15 -1.94
C LYS A 46 -2.65 -12.17 -0.88
N ASN A 47 -2.00 -11.02 -0.64
CA ASN A 47 -0.92 -10.92 0.32
C ASN A 47 -1.41 -10.89 1.77
N LEU A 48 -2.57 -10.29 2.05
CA LEU A 48 -3.17 -10.27 3.39
C LEU A 48 -3.33 -11.68 3.98
N LYS A 49 -3.69 -12.66 3.13
CA LYS A 49 -3.86 -14.06 3.53
C LYS A 49 -2.55 -14.80 3.77
N ALA A 50 -1.46 -14.36 3.14
CA ALA A 50 -0.21 -15.11 3.08
C ALA A 50 0.81 -14.71 4.16
N PHE A 51 0.73 -13.50 4.70
CA PHE A 51 1.74 -12.96 5.61
C PHE A 51 1.13 -12.41 6.90
N GLU A 52 1.94 -12.24 7.94
CA GLU A 52 1.54 -11.73 9.26
C GLU A 52 2.05 -10.31 9.54
N LYS A 53 3.06 -9.86 8.78
CA LYS A 53 3.67 -8.54 8.90
C LYS A 53 3.81 -7.91 7.52
N PHE A 54 3.43 -6.64 7.42
CA PHE A 54 3.38 -5.89 6.16
C PHE A 54 4.12 -4.57 6.26
N THR A 55 4.90 -4.27 5.24
CA THR A 55 5.32 -2.91 4.93
C THR A 55 4.69 -2.50 3.61
N LEU A 56 3.74 -1.57 3.64
CA LEU A 56 3.19 -0.95 2.44
C LEU A 56 4.12 0.19 2.02
N ARG A 57 4.75 0.07 0.87
CA ARG A 57 5.61 1.12 0.31
C ARG A 57 4.95 1.74 -0.91
N LEU A 58 4.60 3.02 -0.81
CA LEU A 58 4.18 3.82 -1.94
C LEU A 58 5.40 4.52 -2.53
N SER A 59 5.86 4.08 -3.70
CA SER A 59 7.06 4.61 -4.36
C SER A 59 6.86 4.75 -5.85
N ASP A 60 7.46 5.77 -6.46
CA ASP A 60 7.34 6.05 -7.90
C ASP A 60 5.86 6.20 -8.34
N VAL A 61 5.03 6.78 -7.47
CA VAL A 61 3.61 7.05 -7.75
C VAL A 61 3.52 8.31 -8.60
N VAL A 62 2.91 8.19 -9.77
CA VAL A 62 2.74 9.29 -10.73
C VAL A 62 1.41 10.02 -10.50
N ALA A 63 0.37 9.26 -10.16
CA ALA A 63 -0.95 9.78 -9.82
C ALA A 63 -1.64 8.79 -8.87
N VAL A 64 -2.51 9.29 -8.00
CA VAL A 64 -3.28 8.45 -7.08
C VAL A 64 -4.71 8.97 -6.92
N ASP A 65 -5.67 8.08 -7.14
CA ASP A 65 -7.08 8.34 -6.94
C ASP A 65 -7.53 7.99 -5.52
N LEU A 66 -8.58 8.68 -5.09
CA LEU A 66 -9.25 8.44 -3.81
C LEU A 66 -9.65 6.97 -3.62
N SER A 67 -10.10 6.29 -4.67
CA SER A 67 -10.47 4.87 -4.60
C SER A 67 -9.31 3.98 -4.18
N ILE A 68 -8.07 4.30 -4.60
CA ILE A 68 -6.90 3.54 -4.18
C ILE A 68 -6.55 3.82 -2.72
N LEU A 69 -6.62 5.09 -2.31
CA LEU A 69 -6.37 5.44 -0.91
C LEU A 69 -7.36 4.74 0.04
N GLN A 70 -8.63 4.62 -0.36
CA GLN A 70 -9.64 3.86 0.37
C GLN A 70 -9.32 2.36 0.44
N LEU A 71 -8.79 1.76 -0.64
CA LEU A 71 -8.35 0.37 -0.63
C LEU A 71 -7.17 0.14 0.32
N LEU A 72 -6.21 1.07 0.35
CA LEU A 72 -5.06 1.00 1.26
C LEU A 72 -5.51 1.14 2.71
N GLN A 73 -6.39 2.10 3.01
CA GLN A 73 -6.97 2.24 4.34
C GLN A 73 -7.72 0.98 4.77
N ARG A 74 -8.53 0.42 3.88
CA ARG A 74 -9.28 -0.80 4.16
C ARG A 74 -8.36 -1.99 4.45
N PHE A 75 -7.28 -2.13 3.67
CA PHE A 75 -6.28 -3.16 3.92
C PHE A 75 -5.62 -3.02 5.29
N ILE A 76 -5.25 -1.79 5.70
CA ILE A 76 -4.68 -1.53 7.03
C ILE A 76 -5.66 -1.97 8.12
N TRP A 77 -6.93 -1.57 8.02
CA TRP A 77 -7.96 -1.99 8.98
C TRP A 77 -8.19 -3.50 9.01
N ASP A 78 -8.22 -4.15 7.84
CA ASP A 78 -8.40 -5.60 7.78
C ASP A 78 -7.20 -6.31 8.41
N ALA A 79 -5.97 -5.85 8.16
CA ALA A 79 -4.77 -6.38 8.81
C ALA A 79 -4.80 -6.18 10.34
N GLU A 80 -5.19 -4.99 10.82
CA GLU A 80 -5.35 -4.69 12.23
C GLU A 80 -6.41 -5.58 12.90
N SER A 81 -7.56 -5.77 12.25
CA SER A 81 -8.65 -6.63 12.76
C SER A 81 -8.20 -8.09 12.92
N LEU A 82 -7.24 -8.52 12.09
CA LEU A 82 -6.61 -9.83 12.13
C LEU A 82 -5.36 -9.87 13.04
N LYS A 83 -5.07 -8.79 13.77
CA LYS A 83 -3.89 -8.63 14.64
C LYS A 83 -2.55 -8.78 13.90
N LYS A 84 -2.50 -8.34 12.65
CA LYS A 84 -1.30 -8.34 11.81
C LYS A 84 -0.59 -6.99 11.87
N ALA A 85 0.74 -7.00 11.93
CA ALA A 85 1.52 -5.77 12.03
C ALA A 85 1.60 -5.10 10.66
N THR A 86 1.31 -3.80 10.59
CA THR A 86 1.35 -3.03 9.34
C THR A 86 2.10 -1.72 9.54
N MET A 87 3.04 -1.44 8.63
CA MET A 87 3.76 -0.18 8.52
C MET A 87 3.54 0.39 7.12
N VAL A 88 3.45 1.72 7.02
CA VAL A 88 3.35 2.42 5.73
C VAL A 88 4.55 3.33 5.54
N GLU A 89 5.22 3.18 4.41
CA GLU A 89 6.36 3.97 3.98
C GLU A 89 5.99 4.74 2.71
N PHE A 90 6.34 6.01 2.68
CA PHE A 90 6.10 6.89 1.55
C PHE A 90 7.42 7.33 0.96
N ASN A 91 7.59 7.10 -0.34
CA ASN A 91 8.65 7.65 -1.17
C ASN A 91 8.01 8.30 -2.39
N LEU A 92 7.36 9.43 -2.15
CA LEU A 92 6.47 10.10 -3.09
C LEU A 92 7.12 11.37 -3.65
N SER A 93 6.65 11.84 -4.80
CA SER A 93 6.99 13.18 -5.27
C SER A 93 6.37 14.24 -4.33
N PRO A 94 6.93 15.46 -4.27
CA PRO A 94 6.39 16.53 -3.43
C PRO A 94 4.92 16.84 -3.69
N ASP A 95 4.47 16.73 -4.94
CA ASP A 95 3.08 17.00 -5.33
C ASP A 95 2.10 15.98 -4.73
N ILE A 96 2.43 14.69 -4.81
CA ILE A 96 1.59 13.63 -4.24
C ILE A 96 1.65 13.68 -2.72
N GLU A 97 2.82 13.98 -2.14
CA GLU A 97 2.94 14.16 -0.69
C GLU A 97 2.08 15.31 -0.20
N ALA A 98 2.15 16.49 -0.85
CA ALA A 98 1.30 17.63 -0.53
C ALA A 98 -0.19 17.33 -0.69
N PHE A 99 -0.58 16.55 -1.70
CA PHE A 99 -1.95 16.09 -1.87
C PHE A 99 -2.42 15.23 -0.69
N LEU A 100 -1.64 14.24 -0.26
CA LEU A 100 -1.99 13.37 0.86
C LEU A 100 -2.06 14.14 2.18
N GLU A 101 -1.19 15.12 2.38
CA GLU A 101 -1.23 15.98 3.58
C GLU A 101 -2.49 16.85 3.60
N LYS A 102 -2.77 17.57 2.51
CA LYS A 102 -3.93 18.49 2.41
C LYS A 102 -5.27 17.77 2.52
N THR A 103 -5.34 16.53 2.08
CA THR A 103 -6.55 15.70 2.14
C THR A 103 -6.70 14.94 3.46
N GLY A 104 -5.68 14.95 4.32
CA GLY A 104 -5.66 14.19 5.56
C GLY A 104 -5.43 12.69 5.37
N PHE A 105 -5.16 12.21 4.15
CA PHE A 105 -4.86 10.80 3.92
C PHE A 105 -3.48 10.38 4.43
N ARG A 106 -2.52 11.30 4.51
CA ARG A 106 -1.21 10.99 5.08
C ARG A 106 -1.32 10.48 6.53
N PRO A 107 -1.94 11.21 7.47
CA PRO A 107 -2.08 10.72 8.84
C PRO A 107 -2.98 9.48 8.90
N LEU A 108 -4.07 9.39 8.12
CA LEU A 108 -4.95 8.21 8.11
C LEU A 108 -4.21 6.91 7.76
N LEU A 109 -3.35 6.96 6.74
CA LEU A 109 -2.55 5.81 6.31
C LEU A 109 -1.32 5.57 7.20
N SER A 110 -0.85 6.58 7.94
CA SER A 110 0.34 6.47 8.79
C SER A 110 0.03 6.02 10.22
N LEU A 111 -1.24 5.79 10.55
CA LEU A 111 -1.65 5.13 11.79
C LEU A 111 -1.10 3.69 11.78
N SER A 112 0.18 3.54 12.10
CA SER A 112 0.80 2.24 12.33
C SER A 112 0.58 1.84 13.78
N THR A 113 -0.16 0.76 13.99
CA THR A 113 -0.36 0.21 15.33
C THR A 113 0.81 -0.70 15.68
N ASN A 114 1.82 -0.15 16.36
CA ASN A 114 2.63 -0.92 17.29
C ASN A 114 1.84 -1.04 18.60
N LYS A 115 1.14 -2.16 18.80
CA LYS A 115 0.76 -2.63 20.13
C LYS A 115 1.06 -4.11 20.26
#